data_AF-A0A917GF46-F1
#
_entry.id   AF-A0A917GF46-F1
#
_cell.length_a   1.000
_cell.length_b   1.000
_cell.length_c   1.000
_cell.angle_alpha   90.00
_cell.angle_beta   90.00
_cell.angle_gamma   90.00
#
_symmetry.space_group_name_H-M   'P 1'
#
loop_
_entity.id
_entity.type
_entity.pdbx_description
1 polymer ?
#
loop_
_entity_poly.entity_id
_entity_poly.type
_entity_poly.pdbx_seq_one_letter_code
_entity_poly.pdbx_strand_id
1 'polypeptide(L)'
;MGITYLSCDTDDTNSNEENNPPSTVTNFSNIKNEQWRERIGQEFEVEGILVEENGVAKLLINKNDFYIDGLIEEPKYIYIDNISNLDNSINYTEYYGKKVKITGTCEENEDETIHISSLLIGDISLATIVINNPNNIQLLNPNIIIQRPPIISICQVYPQICEFPIFQENKTALLYSGGINSGYAYSRYWNDLKLMYTILRDKGYPENKIRVVYKDGYGEDSEIPVHYAANQTGLNEAFSYLDEYMNSSTKFFLMLNNHGGGKDNFGRLSTGVLDTNGDDNRGSISDNIDEQYFYYNSSTALTDDYLASKINNLQMGSMIAVIKPCYSGGVIWDFRGPNRVIMTSGTEFQVTYSHSSGQYGEFTYHFFAAVTGEDPLTGSTINADINNDGQVSMYEAQKYILANDARPEQPQYEDDNDGIGTSSPSATGFGANTFL
;
A
#
# COMPACT_ATOMS: atom_id res chain seq x y z
N MET A 1 17.85 47.07 27.69
CA MET A 1 16.89 46.60 26.68
C MET A 1 17.50 45.36 26.05
N GLY A 2 17.21 44.20 26.62
CA GLY A 2 17.64 42.90 26.11
C GLY A 2 16.40 42.18 25.61
N ILE A 3 16.39 41.82 24.33
CA ILE A 3 15.31 41.08 23.69
C ILE A 3 15.56 39.60 24.00
N THR A 4 14.72 39.04 24.86
CA THR A 4 14.65 37.61 25.13
C THR A 4 13.87 36.91 24.02
N TYR A 5 14.50 35.89 23.44
CA TYR A 5 13.90 34.94 22.52
C TYR A 5 12.77 34.18 23.22
N LEU A 6 11.58 34.13 22.62
CA LEU A 6 10.51 33.21 23.01
C LEU A 6 10.80 31.85 22.36
N SER A 7 11.11 30.84 23.17
CA SER A 7 11.02 29.44 22.79
C SER A 7 9.56 29.02 22.76
N CYS A 8 9.17 28.24 21.75
CA CYS A 8 7.89 27.54 21.76
C CYS A 8 7.93 26.51 22.90
N ASP A 9 7.20 26.82 23.97
CA ASP A 9 6.85 25.86 25.01
C ASP A 9 5.96 24.80 24.36
N THR A 10 6.31 23.54 24.63
CA THR A 10 5.56 22.35 24.27
C THR A 10 4.24 22.34 25.02
N ASP A 11 3.14 22.63 24.35
CA ASP A 11 1.80 22.18 24.78
C ASP A 11 1.68 20.66 24.51
N ASP A 12 2.54 19.88 25.18
CA ASP A 12 2.31 18.47 25.45
C ASP A 12 1.25 18.39 26.55
N THR A 13 0.01 18.75 26.20
CA THR A 13 -1.12 18.20 26.95
C THR A 13 -1.16 16.72 26.64
N ASN A 14 -0.52 15.95 27.52
CA ASN A 14 -0.74 14.52 27.67
C ASN A 14 -2.24 14.23 27.58
N SER A 15 -2.69 13.80 26.40
CA SER A 15 -3.93 13.06 26.29
C SER A 15 -3.65 11.74 27.01
N ASN A 16 -4.00 11.71 28.30
CA ASN A 16 -4.34 10.48 28.99
C ASN A 16 -5.61 9.93 28.29
N GLU A 17 -5.46 9.44 27.06
CA GLU A 17 -6.35 8.41 26.55
C GLU A 17 -6.09 7.20 27.44
N GLU A 18 -7.10 6.82 28.18
CA GLU A 18 -7.08 5.71 29.09
C GLU A 18 -6.52 4.46 28.39
N ASN A 19 -5.30 4.08 28.79
CA ASN A 19 -4.74 2.74 28.62
C ASN A 19 -5.51 1.72 29.47
N ASN A 20 -6.83 1.66 29.32
CA ASN A 20 -7.60 0.49 29.68
C ASN A 20 -7.66 -0.38 28.42
N PRO A 21 -6.82 -1.43 28.28
CA PRO A 21 -7.03 -2.40 27.23
C PRO A 21 -8.47 -2.91 27.37
N PRO A 22 -9.30 -2.88 26.31
CA PRO A 22 -10.62 -3.48 26.37
C PRO A 22 -10.46 -4.92 26.84
N SER A 23 -11.28 -5.33 27.80
CA SER A 23 -11.42 -6.71 28.27
C SER A 23 -11.12 -7.69 27.15
N THR A 24 -10.05 -8.48 27.33
CA THR A 24 -9.56 -9.58 26.48
C THR A 24 -10.52 -9.95 25.35
N VAL A 25 -10.39 -9.28 24.19
CA VAL A 25 -10.93 -9.82 22.95
C VAL A 25 -10.12 -11.08 22.69
N THR A 26 -10.75 -12.23 22.84
CA THR A 26 -10.11 -13.51 22.54
C THR A 26 -9.80 -13.51 21.05
N ASN A 27 -8.59 -13.88 20.65
CA ASN A 27 -8.29 -13.94 19.23
C ASN A 27 -9.20 -14.93 18.50
N PHE A 28 -9.27 -14.85 17.18
CA PHE A 28 -10.11 -15.75 16.41
C PHE A 28 -9.50 -17.16 16.27
N SER A 29 -8.43 -17.52 17.00
CA SER A 29 -7.83 -18.87 16.94
C SER A 29 -8.79 -19.96 17.36
N ASN A 30 -9.82 -19.64 18.15
CA ASN A 30 -10.90 -20.58 18.47
C ASN A 30 -11.76 -20.91 17.25
N ILE A 31 -11.62 -20.24 16.11
CA ILE A 31 -12.34 -20.55 14.87
C ILE A 31 -11.29 -20.85 13.79
N LYS A 32 -10.37 -19.92 13.58
CA LYS A 32 -9.28 -19.97 12.62
C LYS A 32 -8.10 -20.77 13.18
N ASN A 33 -8.18 -22.09 12.99
CA ASN A 33 -7.11 -23.06 13.20
C ASN A 33 -7.20 -24.15 12.11
N GLU A 34 -6.26 -25.09 12.10
CA GLU A 34 -6.20 -26.18 11.11
C GLU A 34 -7.48 -27.03 11.05
N GLN A 35 -8.31 -27.03 12.09
CA GLN A 35 -9.56 -27.80 12.18
C GLN A 35 -10.81 -26.95 11.92
N TRP A 36 -10.69 -25.73 11.39
CA TRP A 36 -11.83 -24.82 11.20
C TRP A 36 -12.98 -25.46 10.40
N ARG A 37 -12.67 -26.35 9.43
CA ARG A 37 -13.68 -27.09 8.63
C ARG A 37 -14.55 -28.02 9.47
N GLU A 38 -14.06 -28.53 10.60
CA GLU A 38 -14.86 -29.33 11.55
C GLU A 38 -15.87 -28.46 12.33
N ARG A 39 -15.72 -27.13 12.26
CA ARG A 39 -16.57 -26.13 12.93
C ARG A 39 -17.65 -25.57 12.02
N ILE A 40 -17.69 -25.95 10.75
CA ILE A 40 -18.75 -25.53 9.82
C ILE A 40 -20.11 -25.93 10.39
N GLY A 41 -21.07 -25.01 10.35
CA GLY A 41 -22.40 -25.18 10.95
C GLY A 41 -22.47 -24.92 12.47
N GLN A 42 -21.34 -24.70 13.16
CA GLN A 42 -21.33 -24.33 14.58
C GLN A 42 -21.54 -22.82 14.76
N GLU A 43 -22.29 -22.44 15.79
CA GLU A 43 -22.50 -21.04 16.15
C GLU A 43 -21.36 -20.50 17.02
N PHE A 44 -20.92 -19.28 16.71
CA PHE A 44 -19.92 -18.55 17.46
C PHE A 44 -20.41 -17.14 17.78
N GLU A 45 -19.92 -16.64 18.92
CA GLU A 45 -20.01 -15.23 19.27
C GLU A 45 -18.60 -14.63 19.19
N VAL A 46 -18.43 -13.61 18.35
CA VAL A 46 -17.16 -12.96 18.09
C VAL A 46 -17.26 -11.46 18.36
N GLU A 47 -16.19 -10.86 18.85
CA GLU A 47 -16.09 -9.41 19.04
C GLU A 47 -14.92 -8.86 18.24
N GLY A 48 -15.09 -7.67 17.66
CA GLY A 48 -14.02 -7.01 16.94
C GLY A 48 -14.43 -5.67 16.38
N ILE A 49 -13.53 -5.08 15.61
CA ILE A 49 -13.71 -3.81 14.92
C ILE A 49 -14.14 -4.14 13.50
N LEU A 50 -15.36 -3.72 13.13
CA LEU A 50 -15.88 -4.03 11.81
C LEU A 50 -15.25 -3.12 10.77
N VAL A 51 -14.67 -3.70 9.72
CA VAL A 51 -14.25 -2.98 8.51
C VAL A 51 -14.90 -3.66 7.32
N GLU A 52 -15.26 -2.87 6.32
CA GLU A 52 -15.83 -3.34 5.06
C GLU A 52 -15.12 -2.63 3.92
N GLU A 53 -14.56 -3.41 3.00
CA GLU A 53 -13.81 -2.96 1.83
C GLU A 53 -14.28 -3.74 0.61
N ASN A 54 -14.67 -3.03 -0.45
CA ASN A 54 -15.15 -3.61 -1.71
C ASN A 54 -16.26 -4.67 -1.56
N GLY A 55 -17.21 -4.45 -0.63
CA GLY A 55 -18.30 -5.37 -0.36
C GLY A 55 -17.94 -6.52 0.57
N VAL A 56 -16.70 -6.60 1.06
CA VAL A 56 -16.25 -7.65 1.98
C VAL A 56 -16.10 -7.10 3.39
N ALA A 57 -16.89 -7.62 4.32
CA ALA A 57 -16.79 -7.28 5.73
C ALA A 57 -15.86 -8.25 6.49
N LYS A 58 -15.11 -7.70 7.45
CA LYS A 58 -14.31 -8.48 8.41
C LYS A 58 -14.25 -7.80 9.76
N LEU A 59 -14.06 -8.60 10.82
CA LEU A 59 -13.73 -8.12 12.15
C LEU A 59 -12.22 -8.16 12.37
N LEU A 60 -11.66 -7.09 12.91
CA LEU A 60 -10.27 -7.00 13.34
C LEU A 60 -10.20 -7.00 14.87
N ILE A 61 -9.19 -7.66 15.45
CA ILE A 61 -8.93 -7.57 16.89
C ILE A 61 -8.37 -6.18 17.24
N ASN A 62 -7.40 -5.72 16.45
CA ASN A 62 -6.69 -4.47 16.69
C ASN A 62 -6.89 -3.52 15.50
N LYS A 63 -7.20 -2.25 15.80
CA LYS A 63 -7.37 -1.22 14.78
C LYS A 63 -6.11 -1.04 13.94
N ASN A 64 -4.94 -1.27 14.52
CA ASN A 64 -3.66 -1.07 13.86
C ASN A 64 -3.45 -2.06 12.70
N ASP A 65 -4.08 -3.24 12.73
CA ASP A 65 -3.96 -4.24 11.67
C ASP A 65 -4.57 -3.75 10.34
N PHE A 66 -5.55 -2.83 10.38
CA PHE A 66 -6.11 -2.19 9.18
C PHE A 66 -5.08 -1.34 8.44
N TYR A 67 -4.17 -0.70 9.19
CA TYR A 67 -3.25 0.28 8.63
C TYR A 67 -1.97 -0.34 8.07
N ILE A 68 -1.82 -1.67 8.13
CA ILE A 68 -0.64 -2.40 7.61
C ILE A 68 -0.87 -2.69 6.12
N ASP A 69 0.11 -2.42 5.28
CA ASP A 69 0.09 -2.72 3.84
C ASP A 69 0.54 -4.16 3.54
N GLY A 70 0.22 -5.08 4.44
CA GLY A 70 0.58 -6.49 4.36
C GLY A 70 -0.62 -7.36 4.69
N LEU A 71 -0.40 -8.67 4.64
CA LEU A 71 -1.41 -9.62 5.10
C LEU A 71 -1.58 -9.52 6.62
N ILE A 72 -2.83 -9.64 7.06
CA ILE A 72 -3.15 -9.71 8.48
C ILE A 72 -3.03 -11.17 8.90
N GLU A 73 -2.33 -11.43 10.00
CA GLU A 73 -2.23 -12.79 10.52
C GLU A 73 -3.61 -13.42 10.73
N GLU A 74 -3.77 -14.68 10.33
CA GLU A 74 -5.05 -15.37 10.30
C GLU A 74 -5.85 -15.30 11.62
N PRO A 75 -5.25 -15.42 12.82
CA PRO A 75 -5.98 -15.28 14.07
C PRO A 75 -6.50 -13.87 14.41
N LYS A 76 -6.01 -12.83 13.72
CA LYS A 76 -6.29 -11.42 14.02
C LYS A 76 -7.49 -10.84 13.28
N TYR A 77 -8.02 -11.58 12.30
CA TYR A 77 -9.23 -11.19 11.58
C TYR A 77 -10.16 -12.38 11.35
N ILE A 78 -11.45 -12.11 11.14
CA ILE A 78 -12.41 -13.09 10.61
C ILE A 78 -13.38 -12.40 9.66
N TYR A 79 -13.69 -13.04 8.53
CA TYR A 79 -14.66 -12.51 7.58
C TYR A 79 -16.08 -12.60 8.16
N ILE A 80 -16.90 -11.63 7.77
CA ILE A 80 -18.31 -11.55 8.11
C ILE A 80 -19.10 -11.55 6.81
N ASP A 81 -20.11 -12.39 6.76
CA ASP A 81 -21.07 -12.44 5.67
C ASP A 81 -22.49 -12.60 6.24
N ASN A 82 -23.50 -12.57 5.41
CA ASN A 82 -24.89 -12.75 5.79
C ASN A 82 -25.62 -13.62 4.78
N ILE A 83 -26.65 -14.32 5.24
CA ILE A 83 -27.51 -15.07 4.30
C ILE A 83 -28.16 -14.09 3.31
N SER A 84 -28.38 -14.52 2.06
CA SER A 84 -28.83 -13.63 0.96
C SER A 84 -30.16 -12.92 1.25
N ASN A 85 -31.02 -13.50 2.10
CA ASN A 85 -32.27 -12.86 2.51
C ASN A 85 -32.06 -11.62 3.40
N LEU A 86 -30.84 -11.40 3.89
CA LEU A 86 -30.48 -10.29 4.77
C LEU A 86 -29.62 -9.21 4.10
N ASP A 87 -29.23 -9.37 2.84
CA ASP A 87 -28.32 -8.43 2.13
C ASP A 87 -28.80 -6.98 2.19
N ASN A 88 -30.12 -6.78 2.15
CA ASN A 88 -30.73 -5.44 2.21
C ASN A 88 -31.09 -4.98 3.64
N SER A 89 -30.86 -5.82 4.64
CA SER A 89 -31.26 -5.59 6.04
C SER A 89 -30.12 -5.21 6.96
N ILE A 90 -28.87 -5.55 6.60
CA ILE A 90 -27.67 -5.20 7.35
C ILE A 90 -26.85 -4.24 6.50
N ASN A 91 -26.70 -3.00 6.97
CA ASN A 91 -25.84 -2.02 6.34
C ASN A 91 -24.52 -1.92 7.13
N TYR A 92 -23.47 -2.61 6.66
CA TYR A 92 -22.15 -2.61 7.31
C TYR A 92 -21.55 -1.20 7.43
N THR A 93 -21.96 -0.25 6.59
CA THR A 93 -21.53 1.16 6.68
C THR A 93 -21.84 1.78 8.05
N GLU A 94 -22.94 1.37 8.70
CA GLU A 94 -23.32 1.91 10.02
C GLU A 94 -22.39 1.43 11.15
N TYR A 95 -21.70 0.32 10.92
CA TYR A 95 -20.82 -0.35 11.89
C TYR A 95 -19.33 -0.16 11.58
N TYR A 96 -18.99 0.38 10.41
CA TYR A 96 -17.61 0.57 9.99
C TYR A 96 -16.79 1.32 11.05
N GLY A 97 -15.63 0.76 11.37
CA GLY A 97 -14.66 1.29 12.31
C GLY A 97 -15.11 1.31 13.77
N LYS A 98 -16.23 0.67 14.10
CA LYS A 98 -16.77 0.57 15.48
C LYS A 98 -16.56 -0.83 16.04
N LYS A 99 -16.52 -0.92 17.37
CA LYS A 99 -16.47 -2.24 18.04
C LYS A 99 -17.87 -2.84 18.08
N VAL A 100 -18.01 -4.05 17.54
CA VAL A 100 -19.25 -4.82 17.51
C VAL A 100 -19.05 -6.21 18.10
N LYS A 101 -20.15 -6.82 18.51
CA LYS A 101 -20.30 -8.25 18.78
C LYS A 101 -21.19 -8.84 17.70
N ILE A 102 -20.79 -9.98 17.14
CA ILE A 102 -21.53 -10.70 16.11
C ILE A 102 -21.75 -12.13 16.55
N THR A 103 -22.98 -12.60 16.44
CA THR A 103 -23.34 -14.02 16.58
C THR A 103 -23.69 -14.60 15.21
N GLY A 104 -23.06 -15.69 14.84
CA GLY A 104 -23.31 -16.31 13.55
C GLY A 104 -22.75 -17.71 13.45
N THR A 105 -22.98 -18.34 12.31
CA THR A 105 -22.54 -19.70 12.04
C THR A 105 -21.23 -19.67 11.26
N CYS A 106 -20.27 -20.51 11.65
CA CYS A 106 -19.05 -20.69 10.88
C CYS A 106 -19.37 -21.40 9.57
N GLU A 107 -19.00 -20.80 8.44
CA GLU A 107 -19.16 -21.33 7.10
C GLU A 107 -17.90 -21.08 6.27
N GLU A 108 -17.83 -21.72 5.10
CA GLU A 108 -16.81 -21.44 4.08
C GLU A 108 -17.20 -20.17 3.29
N ASN A 109 -16.24 -19.26 3.09
CA ASN A 109 -16.45 -18.04 2.32
C ASN A 109 -16.74 -18.36 0.85
N GLU A 110 -17.78 -17.79 0.24
CA GLU A 110 -18.13 -18.03 -1.17
C GLU A 110 -17.58 -16.98 -2.16
N ASP A 111 -16.90 -15.92 -1.70
CA ASP A 111 -16.27 -14.92 -2.58
C ASP A 111 -15.17 -15.59 -3.42
N GLU A 112 -15.33 -15.54 -4.74
CA GLU A 112 -14.42 -16.18 -5.69
C GLU A 112 -12.98 -15.65 -5.56
N THR A 113 -12.81 -14.36 -5.26
CA THR A 113 -11.49 -13.76 -5.12
C THR A 113 -10.76 -14.21 -3.86
N ILE A 114 -11.52 -14.39 -2.77
CA ILE A 114 -10.99 -14.95 -1.52
C ILE A 114 -10.63 -16.42 -1.73
N HIS A 115 -11.49 -17.21 -2.39
CA HIS A 115 -11.20 -18.60 -2.76
C HIS A 115 -9.89 -18.75 -3.52
N ILE A 116 -9.68 -17.96 -4.58
CA ILE A 116 -8.44 -18.02 -5.36
C ILE A 116 -7.23 -17.63 -4.51
N SER A 117 -7.33 -16.56 -3.71
CA SER A 117 -6.23 -16.14 -2.84
C SER A 117 -5.93 -17.14 -1.73
N SER A 118 -6.89 -17.94 -1.26
CA SER A 118 -6.69 -18.98 -0.24
C SER A 118 -5.72 -20.08 -0.69
N LEU A 119 -5.58 -20.30 -2.00
CA LEU A 119 -4.58 -21.21 -2.58
C LEU A 119 -3.15 -20.73 -2.33
N LEU A 120 -2.98 -19.43 -2.09
CA LEU A 120 -1.71 -18.77 -1.81
C LEU A 120 -1.49 -18.54 -0.31
N ILE A 121 -2.51 -18.01 0.38
CA ILE A 121 -2.38 -17.57 1.79
C ILE A 121 -2.89 -18.61 2.81
N GLY A 122 -3.47 -19.71 2.32
CA GLY A 122 -3.91 -20.85 3.11
C GLY A 122 -5.43 -20.98 3.25
N ASP A 123 -5.89 -22.23 3.29
CA ASP A 123 -7.31 -22.64 3.39
C ASP A 123 -8.05 -22.01 4.58
N ILE A 124 -7.34 -21.80 5.68
CA ILE A 124 -7.85 -21.18 6.92
C ILE A 124 -8.43 -19.77 6.70
N SER A 125 -8.01 -19.07 5.65
CA SER A 125 -8.52 -17.74 5.29
C SER A 125 -9.99 -17.76 4.87
N LEU A 126 -10.55 -18.92 4.50
CA LEU A 126 -11.95 -19.07 4.10
C LEU A 126 -12.94 -19.09 5.27
N ALA A 127 -12.46 -19.24 6.51
CA ALA A 127 -13.34 -19.29 7.67
C ALA A 127 -14.09 -17.96 7.85
N THR A 128 -15.42 -18.02 7.76
CA THR A 128 -16.32 -16.86 7.77
C THR A 128 -17.43 -17.05 8.79
N ILE A 129 -17.84 -15.98 9.47
CA ILE A 129 -19.04 -15.98 10.32
C ILE A 129 -20.21 -15.41 9.53
N VAL A 130 -21.22 -16.25 9.29
CA VAL A 130 -22.43 -15.90 8.54
C VAL A 130 -23.55 -15.53 9.50
N ILE A 131 -24.08 -14.32 9.32
CA ILE A 131 -25.20 -13.78 10.08
C ILE A 131 -26.53 -14.28 9.49
N ASN A 132 -27.39 -14.83 10.35
CA ASN A 132 -28.71 -15.34 9.98
C ASN A 132 -29.88 -14.49 10.49
N ASN A 133 -29.61 -13.45 11.29
CA ASN A 133 -30.60 -12.50 11.81
C ASN A 133 -29.96 -11.12 12.01
N PRO A 134 -30.59 -10.01 11.56
CA PRO A 134 -30.02 -8.67 11.69
C PRO A 134 -29.80 -8.23 13.14
N ASN A 135 -30.49 -8.84 14.12
CA ASN A 135 -30.26 -8.55 15.54
C ASN A 135 -29.00 -9.22 16.10
N ASN A 136 -28.33 -10.08 15.33
CA ASN A 136 -27.11 -10.74 15.78
C ASN A 136 -25.86 -9.86 15.69
N ILE A 137 -25.98 -8.63 15.15
CA ILE A 137 -24.93 -7.63 15.26
C ILE A 137 -25.29 -6.61 16.35
N GLN A 138 -24.47 -6.58 17.39
CA GLN A 138 -24.62 -5.68 18.53
C GLN A 138 -23.48 -4.67 18.54
N LEU A 139 -23.83 -3.37 18.52
CA LEU A 139 -22.86 -2.30 18.73
C LEU A 139 -22.40 -2.28 20.18
N LEU A 140 -21.11 -2.50 20.42
CA LEU A 140 -20.51 -2.48 21.77
C LEU A 140 -19.93 -1.11 22.10
N ASN A 141 -19.27 -0.47 21.14
CA ASN A 141 -18.72 0.88 21.27
C ASN A 141 -19.10 1.72 20.05
N PRO A 142 -19.89 2.80 20.21
CA PRO A 142 -20.30 3.66 19.11
C PRO A 142 -19.18 4.57 18.59
N ASN A 143 -18.09 4.75 19.36
CA ASN A 143 -16.97 5.59 18.95
C ASN A 143 -16.26 4.95 17.74
N ILE A 144 -16.08 5.75 16.69
CA ILE A 144 -15.33 5.37 15.50
C ILE A 144 -13.84 5.41 15.86
N ILE A 145 -13.17 4.26 15.74
CA ILE A 145 -11.74 4.11 16.01
C ILE A 145 -10.93 3.84 14.75
N ILE A 146 -11.60 3.52 13.64
CA ILE A 146 -11.04 3.53 12.27
C ILE A 146 -11.95 4.42 11.44
N GLN A 147 -11.40 5.51 10.90
CA GLN A 147 -12.15 6.38 10.02
C GLN A 147 -12.21 5.77 8.63
N ARG A 148 -13.39 5.83 7.99
CA ARG A 148 -13.49 5.45 6.59
C ARG A 148 -12.68 6.47 5.78
N PRO A 149 -11.80 6.04 4.87
CA PRO A 149 -11.17 6.95 3.93
C PRO A 149 -12.28 7.68 3.17
N PRO A 150 -12.39 9.02 3.22
CA PRO A 150 -13.30 9.72 2.32
C PRO A 150 -12.91 9.37 0.89
N ILE A 151 -13.91 9.12 0.04
CA ILE A 151 -13.71 9.03 -1.41
C ILE A 151 -13.40 10.45 -1.85
N ILE A 152 -12.11 10.77 -1.94
CA ILE A 152 -11.65 12.08 -2.37
C ILE A 152 -11.54 12.07 -3.88
N SER A 153 -12.26 13.00 -4.49
CA SER A 153 -11.98 13.41 -5.86
C SER A 153 -10.75 14.30 -5.85
N ILE A 154 -9.67 13.87 -6.50
CA ILE A 154 -8.42 14.62 -6.47
C ILE A 154 -8.58 15.97 -7.14
N CYS A 155 -9.45 16.10 -8.16
CA CYS A 155 -9.77 17.40 -8.74
C CYS A 155 -10.59 18.33 -7.82
N GLN A 156 -11.23 17.79 -6.76
CA GLN A 156 -11.90 18.64 -5.76
C GLN A 156 -10.92 19.19 -4.73
N VAL A 157 -9.90 18.41 -4.35
CA VAL A 157 -8.88 18.86 -3.39
C VAL A 157 -7.76 19.64 -4.09
N TYR A 158 -7.48 19.29 -5.35
CA TYR A 158 -6.45 19.91 -6.18
C TYR A 158 -6.98 20.37 -7.54
N PRO A 159 -7.83 21.43 -7.58
CA PRO A 159 -8.40 21.92 -8.84
C PRO A 159 -7.34 22.38 -9.84
N GLN A 160 -6.22 22.93 -9.35
CA GLN A 160 -5.10 23.38 -10.18
C GLN A 160 -4.43 22.25 -10.97
N ILE A 161 -4.49 20.99 -10.51
CA ILE A 161 -3.80 19.86 -11.15
C ILE A 161 -4.66 19.27 -12.32
N CYS A 162 -5.87 19.78 -12.53
CA CYS A 162 -6.81 19.28 -13.54
C CYS A 162 -6.99 20.19 -14.78
N GLU A 163 -6.17 21.24 -14.93
CA GLU A 163 -6.23 22.14 -16.11
C GLU A 163 -4.85 22.47 -16.69
N PHE A 164 -4.26 21.64 -17.59
CA PHE A 164 -3.07 22.07 -18.35
C PHE A 164 -2.87 21.53 -19.79
N PRO A 165 -2.34 22.37 -20.71
CA PRO A 165 -1.83 21.98 -22.03
C PRO A 165 -0.34 21.58 -22.00
N ILE A 166 0.07 20.63 -22.86
CA ILE A 166 1.31 19.85 -22.72
C ILE A 166 2.40 20.22 -23.74
N PHE A 167 3.65 20.30 -23.26
CA PHE A 167 4.88 20.08 -24.03
C PHE A 167 5.33 18.61 -23.88
N GLN A 168 5.79 17.98 -24.96
CA GLN A 168 6.24 16.57 -24.93
C GLN A 168 7.73 16.45 -24.66
N GLU A 169 8.09 15.80 -23.55
CA GLU A 169 9.43 15.25 -23.31
C GLU A 169 9.45 13.71 -23.52
N ASN A 170 10.65 13.14 -23.60
CA ASN A 170 10.86 11.69 -23.70
C ASN A 170 10.68 11.00 -22.32
N LYS A 171 9.46 11.04 -21.78
CA LYS A 171 9.08 10.48 -20.48
C LYS A 171 8.04 9.37 -20.63
N THR A 172 8.14 8.31 -19.84
CA THR A 172 7.19 7.17 -19.80
C THR A 172 6.95 6.73 -18.36
N ALA A 173 5.78 6.20 -18.04
CA ALA A 173 5.48 5.77 -16.67
C ALA A 173 4.63 4.50 -16.58
N LEU A 174 4.87 3.72 -15.52
CA LEU A 174 4.04 2.61 -15.09
C LEU A 174 3.56 2.87 -13.66
N LEU A 175 2.24 2.82 -13.46
CA LEU A 175 1.58 2.86 -12.17
C LEU A 175 0.87 1.53 -11.95
N TYR A 176 1.16 0.82 -10.86
CA TYR A 176 0.66 -0.53 -10.61
C TYR A 176 0.09 -0.69 -9.19
N SER A 177 -1.07 -1.35 -9.08
CA SER A 177 -1.59 -1.88 -7.81
C SER A 177 -2.48 -3.11 -8.00
N GLY A 178 -2.20 -4.18 -7.24
CA GLY A 178 -2.91 -5.46 -7.34
C GLY A 178 -4.05 -5.64 -6.33
N GLY A 179 -3.86 -5.34 -5.05
CA GLY A 179 -4.89 -5.46 -4.01
C GLY A 179 -5.17 -6.87 -3.49
N ILE A 180 -4.43 -7.91 -3.89
CA ILE A 180 -4.61 -9.34 -3.53
C ILE A 180 -5.99 -9.92 -3.92
N ASN A 181 -7.07 -9.44 -3.32
CA ASN A 181 -8.46 -9.88 -3.48
C ASN A 181 -9.43 -8.75 -3.07
N SER A 182 -10.74 -8.97 -3.12
CA SER A 182 -11.75 -7.96 -2.77
C SER A 182 -11.54 -7.36 -1.36
N GLY A 183 -11.24 -8.20 -0.35
CA GLY A 183 -11.04 -7.78 1.04
C GLY A 183 -9.72 -7.06 1.35
N TYR A 184 -8.77 -7.02 0.42
CA TYR A 184 -7.45 -6.39 0.58
C TYR A 184 -7.16 -5.32 -0.49
N ALA A 185 -8.07 -5.09 -1.44
CA ALA A 185 -7.95 -4.03 -2.44
C ALA A 185 -8.35 -2.66 -1.85
N TYR A 186 -7.62 -2.18 -0.85
CA TYR A 186 -7.96 -0.96 -0.12
C TYR A 186 -8.01 0.28 -1.04
N SER A 187 -9.01 1.14 -0.83
CA SER A 187 -9.22 2.37 -1.60
C SER A 187 -8.01 3.32 -1.62
N ARG A 188 -7.17 3.29 -0.57
CA ARG A 188 -5.93 4.07 -0.52
C ARG A 188 -4.97 3.78 -1.68
N TYR A 189 -4.96 2.55 -2.19
CA TYR A 189 -4.09 2.21 -3.29
C TYR A 189 -4.51 2.89 -4.59
N TRP A 190 -5.82 3.01 -4.81
CA TRP A 190 -6.37 3.78 -5.92
C TRP A 190 -6.06 5.27 -5.81
N ASN A 191 -6.22 5.84 -4.61
CA ASN A 191 -5.94 7.26 -4.35
C ASN A 191 -4.48 7.63 -4.65
N ASP A 192 -3.54 6.78 -4.24
CA ASP A 192 -2.12 6.93 -4.56
C ASP A 192 -1.88 6.93 -6.08
N LEU A 193 -2.48 6.00 -6.84
CA LEU A 193 -2.33 5.94 -8.30
C LEU A 193 -2.92 7.18 -8.98
N LYS A 194 -4.10 7.63 -8.55
CA LYS A 194 -4.73 8.86 -9.07
C LYS A 194 -3.87 10.09 -8.84
N LEU A 195 -3.38 10.27 -7.63
CA LEU A 195 -2.57 11.46 -7.30
C LEU A 195 -1.26 11.43 -8.08
N MET A 196 -0.58 10.29 -8.13
CA MET A 196 0.65 10.15 -8.90
C MET A 196 0.43 10.35 -10.40
N TYR A 197 -0.64 9.78 -10.98
CA TYR A 197 -0.99 10.00 -12.38
C TYR A 197 -1.10 11.49 -12.67
N THR A 198 -1.83 12.23 -11.83
CA THR A 198 -2.05 13.67 -12.03
C THR A 198 -0.74 14.46 -11.89
N ILE A 199 0.09 14.14 -10.88
CA ILE A 199 1.44 14.71 -10.73
C ILE A 199 2.29 14.45 -11.98
N LEU A 200 2.28 13.24 -12.53
CA LEU A 200 3.05 12.92 -13.74
C LEU A 200 2.59 13.75 -14.95
N ARG A 201 1.28 13.97 -15.11
CA ARG A 201 0.75 14.82 -16.20
C ARG A 201 1.29 16.25 -16.07
N ASP A 202 1.29 16.80 -14.88
CA ASP A 202 1.82 18.15 -14.59
C ASP A 202 3.33 18.24 -14.81
N LYS A 203 4.07 17.16 -14.54
CA LYS A 203 5.52 17.06 -14.81
C LYS A 203 5.82 16.70 -16.28
N GLY A 204 4.84 16.71 -17.16
CA GLY A 204 5.03 16.56 -18.61
C GLY A 204 5.14 15.13 -19.12
N TYR A 205 4.73 14.12 -18.34
CA TYR A 205 4.58 12.75 -18.84
C TYR A 205 3.37 12.68 -19.78
N PRO A 206 3.51 12.27 -21.06
CA PRO A 206 2.38 12.17 -21.97
C PRO A 206 1.40 11.08 -21.54
N GLU A 207 0.11 11.36 -21.53
CA GLU A 207 -0.96 10.40 -21.14
C GLU A 207 -0.89 9.08 -21.91
N ASN A 208 -0.62 9.13 -23.21
CA ASN A 208 -0.46 7.94 -24.04
C ASN A 208 0.83 7.14 -23.75
N LYS A 209 1.67 7.61 -22.83
CA LYS A 209 2.91 6.98 -22.35
C LYS A 209 2.89 6.70 -20.84
N ILE A 210 1.74 6.87 -20.18
CA ILE A 210 1.50 6.41 -18.81
C ILE A 210 0.64 5.15 -18.89
N ARG A 211 1.05 4.06 -18.25
CA ARG A 211 0.24 2.86 -18.13
C ARG A 211 -0.15 2.62 -16.69
N VAL A 212 -1.43 2.34 -16.51
CA VAL A 212 -2.06 2.08 -15.21
C VAL A 212 -2.55 0.65 -15.23
N VAL A 213 -2.00 -0.16 -14.34
CA VAL A 213 -2.32 -1.57 -14.16
C VAL A 213 -2.97 -1.71 -12.79
N TYR A 214 -4.27 -2.02 -12.75
CA TYR A 214 -5.04 -1.94 -11.52
C TYR A 214 -6.04 -3.09 -11.41
N LYS A 215 -6.05 -3.76 -10.24
CA LYS A 215 -7.10 -4.71 -9.81
C LYS A 215 -7.55 -5.66 -10.94
N ASP A 216 -8.84 -5.65 -11.27
CA ASP A 216 -9.52 -6.44 -12.31
C ASP A 216 -9.55 -5.73 -13.67
N GLY A 217 -8.86 -4.59 -13.80
CA GLY A 217 -8.83 -3.76 -15.00
C GLY A 217 -9.82 -2.60 -14.98
N TYR A 218 -10.54 -2.39 -13.87
CA TYR A 218 -11.47 -1.28 -13.70
C TYR A 218 -11.05 -0.40 -12.52
N GLY A 219 -11.07 0.92 -12.72
CA GLY A 219 -10.85 1.88 -11.63
C GLY A 219 -12.05 1.97 -10.70
N GLU A 220 -11.81 2.42 -9.46
CA GLU A 220 -12.89 2.66 -8.49
C GLU A 220 -13.78 3.87 -8.89
N ASP A 221 -13.25 4.72 -9.78
CA ASP A 221 -13.95 5.82 -10.43
C ASP A 221 -13.38 6.04 -11.85
N SER A 222 -13.83 7.10 -12.54
CA SER A 222 -13.41 7.44 -13.90
C SER A 222 -12.44 8.63 -13.98
N GLU A 223 -11.75 8.99 -12.89
CA GLU A 223 -10.84 10.16 -12.86
C GLU A 223 -9.56 9.92 -13.67
N ILE A 224 -9.06 8.68 -13.69
CA ILE A 224 -7.91 8.28 -14.50
C ILE A 224 -8.22 7.00 -15.29
N PRO A 225 -7.54 6.76 -16.43
CA PRO A 225 -7.71 5.51 -17.17
C PRO A 225 -7.03 4.33 -16.46
N VAL A 226 -7.70 3.17 -16.42
CA VAL A 226 -7.06 1.86 -16.20
C VAL A 226 -6.89 1.19 -17.55
N HIS A 227 -5.67 0.71 -17.83
CA HIS A 227 -5.33 0.16 -19.14
C HIS A 227 -5.33 -1.36 -19.15
N TYR A 228 -4.90 -1.97 -18.04
CA TYR A 228 -4.78 -3.41 -17.90
C TYR A 228 -5.18 -3.88 -16.50
N ALA A 229 -5.69 -5.11 -16.42
CA ALA A 229 -5.89 -5.79 -15.15
C ALA A 229 -4.54 -6.12 -14.49
N ALA A 230 -4.49 -6.08 -13.17
CA ALA A 230 -3.31 -6.43 -12.37
C ALA A 230 -3.15 -7.95 -12.24
N ASN A 231 -2.99 -8.62 -13.38
CA ASN A 231 -2.59 -10.01 -13.48
C ASN A 231 -1.35 -10.13 -14.38
N GLN A 232 -0.76 -11.32 -14.47
CA GLN A 232 0.48 -11.52 -15.22
C GLN A 232 0.35 -11.12 -16.70
N THR A 233 -0.78 -11.38 -17.35
CA THR A 233 -1.01 -10.98 -18.75
C THR A 233 -1.03 -9.46 -18.88
N GLY A 234 -1.85 -8.78 -18.07
CA GLY A 234 -2.00 -7.32 -18.13
C GLY A 234 -0.71 -6.57 -17.78
N LEU A 235 0.06 -7.06 -16.81
CA LEU A 235 1.37 -6.49 -16.47
C LEU A 235 2.37 -6.66 -17.63
N ASN A 236 2.40 -7.82 -18.28
CA ASN A 236 3.25 -8.05 -19.45
C ASN A 236 2.87 -7.13 -20.61
N GLU A 237 1.58 -6.99 -20.90
CA GLU A 237 1.09 -6.11 -21.96
C GLU A 237 1.44 -4.64 -21.67
N ALA A 238 1.38 -4.21 -20.41
CA ALA A 238 1.81 -2.87 -20.00
C ALA A 238 3.30 -2.63 -20.26
N PHE A 239 4.17 -3.58 -19.89
CA PHE A 239 5.60 -3.50 -20.17
C PHE A 239 5.89 -3.51 -21.68
N SER A 240 5.27 -4.40 -22.45
CA SER A 240 5.42 -4.44 -23.90
C SER A 240 4.98 -3.15 -24.56
N TYR A 241 3.84 -2.57 -24.13
CA TYR A 241 3.39 -1.28 -24.63
C TYR A 241 4.40 -0.19 -24.36
N LEU A 242 4.93 -0.09 -23.13
CA LEU A 242 5.86 0.96 -22.76
C LEU A 242 7.18 0.84 -23.53
N ASP A 243 7.67 -0.38 -23.74
CA ASP A 243 8.93 -0.64 -24.48
C ASP A 243 8.90 -0.04 -25.90
N GLU A 244 7.74 -0.05 -26.57
CA GLU A 244 7.55 0.58 -27.89
C GLU A 244 7.81 2.11 -27.90
N TYR A 245 7.70 2.77 -26.75
CA TYR A 245 7.92 4.21 -26.57
C TYR A 245 9.24 4.55 -25.89
N MET A 246 10.04 3.54 -25.56
CA MET A 246 11.25 3.67 -24.77
C MET A 246 12.51 3.52 -25.63
N ASN A 247 13.56 4.18 -25.19
CA ASN A 247 14.91 4.18 -25.76
C ASN A 247 15.90 4.72 -24.71
N SER A 248 17.20 4.65 -25.00
CA SER A 248 18.28 5.07 -24.09
C SER A 248 18.30 6.53 -23.63
N SER A 249 17.40 7.38 -24.13
CA SER A 249 17.21 8.76 -23.64
C SER A 249 15.92 8.94 -22.82
N THR A 250 15.18 7.86 -22.57
CA THR A 250 13.87 7.92 -21.92
C THR A 250 14.00 8.01 -20.41
N LYS A 251 13.25 8.91 -19.78
CA LYS A 251 13.08 8.97 -18.34
C LYS A 251 11.87 8.11 -17.96
N PHE A 252 12.12 6.99 -17.33
CA PHE A 252 11.08 6.07 -16.89
C PHE A 252 10.70 6.35 -15.43
N PHE A 253 9.40 6.42 -15.14
CA PHE A 253 8.88 6.46 -13.77
C PHE A 253 8.11 5.18 -13.46
N LEU A 254 8.41 4.57 -12.33
CA LEU A 254 7.72 3.40 -11.82
C LEU A 254 7.13 3.73 -10.46
N MET A 255 5.83 3.49 -10.29
CA MET A 255 5.22 3.38 -8.97
C MET A 255 4.57 2.01 -8.81
N LEU A 256 5.00 1.30 -7.76
CA LEU A 256 4.36 0.08 -7.30
C LEU A 256 3.74 0.36 -5.95
N ASN A 257 2.42 0.23 -5.86
CA ASN A 257 1.70 0.41 -4.61
C ASN A 257 0.79 -0.78 -4.38
N ASN A 258 0.96 -1.50 -3.28
CA ASN A 258 0.23 -2.74 -3.08
C ASN A 258 0.47 -3.29 -1.68
N HIS A 259 -0.10 -4.47 -1.45
CA HIS A 259 0.43 -5.40 -0.49
C HIS A 259 1.79 -5.98 -0.87
N GLY A 260 2.57 -6.34 0.15
CA GLY A 260 3.85 -7.04 -0.01
C GLY A 260 4.06 -8.10 1.07
N GLY A 261 4.93 -9.04 0.76
CA GLY A 261 5.30 -10.19 1.57
C GLY A 261 6.79 -10.48 1.45
N GLY A 262 7.36 -11.11 2.48
CA GLY A 262 8.80 -11.36 2.61
C GLY A 262 9.09 -12.08 3.92
N LYS A 263 10.32 -11.97 4.42
CA LYS A 263 10.70 -12.48 5.74
C LYS A 263 11.11 -11.35 6.65
N ASP A 264 10.63 -11.35 7.89
CA ASP A 264 11.00 -10.27 8.82
C ASP A 264 12.36 -10.48 9.52
N ASN A 265 12.80 -9.46 10.24
CA ASN A 265 14.04 -9.47 11.04
C ASN A 265 14.11 -10.57 12.12
N PHE A 266 12.99 -11.22 12.45
CA PHE A 266 12.92 -12.34 13.40
C PHE A 266 12.88 -13.70 12.70
N GLY A 267 12.99 -13.74 11.38
CA GLY A 267 12.90 -14.94 10.56
C GLY A 267 11.47 -15.44 10.35
N ARG A 268 10.44 -14.63 10.65
CA ARG A 268 9.05 -15.00 10.43
C ARG A 268 8.68 -14.72 8.98
N LEU A 269 8.21 -15.75 8.30
CA LEU A 269 7.79 -15.66 6.90
C LEU A 269 6.37 -15.07 6.82
N SER A 270 6.21 -14.07 5.96
CA SER A 270 4.95 -13.44 5.58
C SER A 270 4.79 -13.51 4.07
N THR A 271 4.52 -14.71 3.54
CA THR A 271 4.31 -15.01 2.10
C THR A 271 5.48 -14.79 1.13
N GLY A 272 6.70 -14.53 1.59
CA GLY A 272 7.89 -14.56 0.71
C GLY A 272 8.07 -15.93 0.03
N VAL A 273 8.71 -15.93 -1.14
CA VAL A 273 8.95 -17.14 -1.95
C VAL A 273 10.37 -17.64 -1.68
N LEU A 274 10.63 -18.96 -1.74
CA LEU A 274 12.00 -19.45 -1.61
C LEU A 274 12.86 -18.95 -2.77
N ASP A 275 13.95 -18.24 -2.45
CA ASP A 275 14.94 -17.80 -3.42
C ASP A 275 15.60 -19.02 -4.07
N THR A 276 15.46 -19.12 -5.40
CA THR A 276 16.04 -20.21 -6.19
C THR A 276 17.27 -19.79 -6.99
N ASN A 277 17.54 -18.49 -7.08
CA ASN A 277 18.55 -17.92 -7.96
C ASN A 277 19.80 -17.48 -7.15
N GLY A 278 19.64 -17.18 -5.86
CA GLY A 278 20.68 -16.86 -4.89
C GLY A 278 20.99 -15.36 -4.72
N ASP A 279 20.21 -14.45 -5.30
CA ASP A 279 20.44 -13.00 -5.20
C ASP A 279 19.96 -12.37 -3.88
N ASP A 280 19.19 -13.10 -3.07
CA ASP A 280 18.92 -12.81 -1.66
C ASP A 280 19.97 -13.40 -0.69
N ASN A 281 21.12 -13.76 -1.26
CA ASN A 281 22.36 -14.01 -0.54
C ASN A 281 23.46 -13.03 -0.99
N ARG A 282 23.32 -11.76 -0.56
CA ARG A 282 24.18 -10.64 -0.93
C ARG A 282 24.80 -9.94 0.28
N GLY A 283 26.10 -9.64 0.21
CA GLY A 283 26.78 -8.88 1.27
C GLY A 283 26.60 -9.53 2.66
N SER A 284 25.90 -8.83 3.57
CA SER A 284 25.54 -9.32 4.92
C SER A 284 24.13 -9.93 5.01
N ILE A 285 23.37 -9.90 3.93
CA ILE A 285 22.04 -10.50 3.79
C ILE A 285 22.23 -11.94 3.32
N SER A 286 21.68 -12.89 4.08
CA SER A 286 21.57 -14.29 3.67
C SER A 286 20.26 -14.81 4.20
N ASP A 287 19.25 -14.64 3.37
CA ASP A 287 17.88 -14.65 3.80
C ASP A 287 17.11 -15.77 3.07
N ASN A 288 17.48 -16.04 1.80
CA ASN A 288 16.96 -17.06 0.89
C ASN A 288 15.46 -16.93 0.60
N ILE A 289 14.93 -15.72 0.58
CA ILE A 289 13.51 -15.42 0.35
C ILE A 289 13.38 -14.26 -0.63
N ASP A 290 12.74 -14.52 -1.77
CA ASP A 290 12.31 -13.46 -2.69
C ASP A 290 11.15 -12.68 -2.07
N GLU A 291 11.19 -11.36 -2.19
CA GLU A 291 10.04 -10.53 -1.83
C GLU A 291 8.90 -10.74 -2.83
N GLN A 292 7.70 -10.93 -2.28
CA GLN A 292 6.50 -11.10 -3.04
C GLN A 292 5.62 -9.86 -3.00
N TYR A 293 5.19 -9.42 -4.17
CA TYR A 293 4.07 -8.52 -4.39
C TYR A 293 2.88 -9.31 -4.95
N PHE A 294 1.73 -8.66 -5.07
CA PHE A 294 0.50 -9.38 -5.42
C PHE A 294 -0.11 -8.93 -6.73
N TYR A 295 -0.50 -9.89 -7.55
CA TYR A 295 -1.56 -9.69 -8.54
C TYR A 295 -2.92 -9.60 -7.83
N TYR A 296 -3.91 -9.06 -8.53
CA TYR A 296 -5.30 -9.18 -8.10
C TYR A 296 -5.82 -10.57 -8.42
N ASN A 297 -6.52 -11.16 -7.45
CA ASN A 297 -7.25 -12.40 -7.61
C ASN A 297 -6.43 -13.52 -8.28
N SER A 298 -5.25 -13.79 -7.72
CA SER A 298 -4.29 -14.72 -8.30
C SER A 298 -3.50 -15.43 -7.22
N SER A 299 -3.30 -16.73 -7.40
CA SER A 299 -2.42 -17.55 -6.57
C SER A 299 -0.96 -17.54 -7.05
N THR A 300 -0.68 -16.91 -8.20
CA THR A 300 0.68 -16.73 -8.71
C THR A 300 1.37 -15.59 -7.97
N ALA A 301 2.55 -15.88 -7.42
CA ALA A 301 3.42 -14.87 -6.83
C ALA A 301 3.95 -13.89 -7.90
N LEU A 302 3.94 -12.60 -7.58
CA LEU A 302 4.67 -11.57 -8.33
C LEU A 302 5.94 -11.25 -7.55
N THR A 303 7.05 -11.91 -7.89
CA THR A 303 8.33 -11.66 -7.20
C THR A 303 9.00 -10.39 -7.73
N ASP A 304 9.80 -9.77 -6.87
CA ASP A 304 10.85 -8.80 -7.25
C ASP A 304 11.70 -9.28 -8.43
N ASP A 305 12.07 -10.55 -8.44
CA ASP A 305 12.88 -11.21 -9.46
C ASP A 305 12.19 -11.17 -10.84
N TYR A 306 10.88 -11.47 -10.86
CA TYR A 306 10.06 -11.32 -12.06
C TYR A 306 9.95 -9.87 -12.51
N LEU A 307 9.74 -8.93 -11.59
CA LEU A 307 9.69 -7.49 -11.91
C LEU A 307 11.02 -7.00 -12.48
N ALA A 308 12.14 -7.42 -11.91
CA ALA A 308 13.48 -7.09 -12.35
C ALA A 308 13.73 -7.62 -13.77
N SER A 309 13.30 -8.85 -14.06
CA SER A 309 13.36 -9.42 -15.42
C SER A 309 12.62 -8.56 -16.46
N LYS A 310 11.60 -7.81 -16.06
CA LYS A 310 10.88 -6.89 -16.95
C LYS A 310 11.58 -5.55 -17.04
N ILE A 311 11.86 -4.93 -15.90
CA ILE A 311 12.43 -3.59 -15.79
C ILE A 311 13.83 -3.52 -16.42
N ASN A 312 14.68 -4.52 -16.16
CA ASN A 312 16.06 -4.54 -16.65
C ASN A 312 16.17 -4.78 -18.15
N ASN A 313 15.09 -5.23 -18.81
CA ASN A 313 15.04 -5.38 -20.26
C ASN A 313 14.56 -4.13 -21.00
N LEU A 314 13.97 -3.14 -20.31
CA LEU A 314 13.52 -1.90 -20.92
C LEU A 314 14.69 -1.01 -21.32
N GLN A 315 14.59 -0.37 -22.49
CA GLN A 315 15.57 0.61 -22.95
C GLN A 315 15.30 1.99 -22.31
N MET A 316 16.05 2.38 -21.28
CA MET A 316 15.88 3.67 -20.61
C MET A 316 17.20 4.41 -20.40
N GLY A 317 17.13 5.74 -20.32
CA GLY A 317 18.27 6.58 -19.95
C GLY A 317 18.39 6.79 -18.44
N SER A 318 17.25 6.85 -17.75
CA SER A 318 17.17 6.93 -16.29
C SER A 318 15.84 6.39 -15.76
N MET A 319 15.82 6.03 -14.47
CA MET A 319 14.61 5.57 -13.77
C MET A 319 14.42 6.30 -12.44
N ILE A 320 13.17 6.61 -12.11
CA ILE A 320 12.72 6.90 -10.74
C ILE A 320 11.73 5.80 -10.37
N ALA A 321 11.98 5.08 -9.28
CA ALA A 321 11.11 4.04 -8.76
C ALA A 321 10.63 4.40 -7.35
N VAL A 322 9.31 4.47 -7.16
CA VAL A 322 8.63 4.76 -5.90
C VAL A 322 7.84 3.51 -5.49
N ILE A 323 8.39 2.73 -4.55
CA ILE A 323 7.94 1.37 -4.26
C ILE A 323 7.36 1.31 -2.85
N LYS A 324 6.05 1.19 -2.75
CA LYS A 324 5.29 1.22 -1.50
C LYS A 324 4.41 -0.02 -1.22
N PRO A 325 5.01 -1.22 -1.21
CA PRO A 325 4.45 -2.33 -0.40
C PRO A 325 5.25 -2.65 0.87
N CYS A 326 4.71 -3.53 1.74
CA CYS A 326 5.53 -4.18 2.78
C CYS A 326 6.74 -4.87 2.14
N TYR A 327 7.86 -4.94 2.88
CA TYR A 327 9.11 -5.55 2.41
C TYR A 327 9.72 -4.89 1.15
N SER A 328 9.22 -3.71 0.75
CA SER A 328 9.65 -3.02 -0.48
C SER A 328 11.14 -2.77 -0.66
N GLY A 329 11.97 -2.90 0.38
CA GLY A 329 13.42 -2.78 0.25
C GLY A 329 14.05 -3.90 -0.59
N GLY A 330 13.36 -5.03 -0.74
CA GLY A 330 13.84 -6.20 -1.50
C GLY A 330 14.28 -5.88 -2.91
N VAL A 331 13.45 -5.09 -3.62
CA VAL A 331 13.70 -4.74 -5.02
C VAL A 331 14.92 -3.83 -5.22
N ILE A 332 15.51 -3.25 -4.17
CA ILE A 332 16.64 -2.32 -4.32
C ILE A 332 17.80 -3.01 -5.01
N TRP A 333 18.08 -4.26 -4.62
CA TRP A 333 19.11 -5.02 -5.28
C TRP A 333 18.74 -5.22 -6.75
N ASP A 334 17.57 -5.76 -7.06
CA ASP A 334 17.27 -6.20 -8.43
C ASP A 334 17.02 -5.05 -9.40
N PHE A 335 16.57 -3.91 -8.88
CA PHE A 335 16.33 -2.70 -9.66
C PHE A 335 17.57 -1.83 -9.78
N ARG A 336 18.69 -2.16 -9.10
CA ARG A 336 19.93 -1.38 -9.22
C ARG A 336 20.39 -1.29 -10.68
N GLY A 337 20.93 -0.14 -11.03
CA GLY A 337 21.44 0.13 -12.37
C GLY A 337 21.96 1.56 -12.47
N PRO A 338 22.78 1.88 -13.48
CA PRO A 338 23.22 3.25 -13.68
C PRO A 338 22.03 4.19 -13.92
N ASN A 339 22.12 5.42 -13.39
CA ASN A 339 21.12 6.48 -13.54
C ASN A 339 19.72 6.11 -13.01
N ARG A 340 19.65 5.36 -11.91
CA ARG A 340 18.39 5.00 -11.26
C ARG A 340 18.32 5.64 -9.88
N VAL A 341 17.12 6.03 -9.50
CA VAL A 341 16.77 6.38 -8.12
C VAL A 341 15.69 5.42 -7.69
N ILE A 342 15.91 4.70 -6.60
CA ILE A 342 14.97 3.74 -6.03
C ILE A 342 14.63 4.21 -4.63
N MET A 343 13.35 4.43 -4.37
CA MET A 343 12.82 4.90 -3.09
C MET A 343 11.78 3.89 -2.63
N THR A 344 11.96 3.34 -1.43
CA THR A 344 11.09 2.28 -0.90
C THR A 344 10.51 2.68 0.45
N SER A 345 9.28 2.24 0.73
CA SER A 345 8.60 2.53 2.00
C SER A 345 9.23 1.85 3.21
N GLY A 346 10.02 0.80 2.99
CA GLY A 346 10.66 0.06 4.07
C GLY A 346 11.86 -0.75 3.62
N THR A 347 12.53 -1.38 4.59
CA THR A 347 13.54 -2.41 4.34
C THR A 347 12.91 -3.69 3.78
N GLU A 348 13.74 -4.59 3.28
CA GLU A 348 13.36 -5.96 2.88
C GLU A 348 12.90 -6.84 4.05
N PHE A 349 12.97 -6.35 5.31
CA PHE A 349 12.68 -7.16 6.51
C PHE A 349 11.53 -6.62 7.37
N GLN A 350 10.71 -5.72 6.83
CA GLN A 350 9.66 -5.07 7.61
C GLN A 350 8.38 -4.79 6.84
N VAL A 351 7.29 -4.73 7.59
CA VAL A 351 6.01 -4.23 7.10
C VAL A 351 6.01 -2.70 7.01
N THR A 352 5.14 -2.17 6.16
CA THR A 352 4.92 -0.74 5.96
C THR A 352 3.44 -0.42 6.10
N TYR A 353 3.12 0.87 6.17
CA TYR A 353 1.84 1.33 6.68
C TYR A 353 1.16 2.35 5.76
N SER A 354 -0.16 2.37 5.85
CA SER A 354 -0.99 3.47 5.39
C SER A 354 -0.78 4.71 6.26
N HIS A 355 -1.05 5.88 5.68
CA HIS A 355 -1.10 7.12 6.42
C HIS A 355 -2.19 7.07 7.50
N SER A 356 -2.03 7.86 8.57
CA SER A 356 -3.01 7.93 9.68
C SER A 356 -4.44 8.25 9.25
N SER A 357 -4.61 8.94 8.11
CA SER A 357 -5.92 9.22 7.50
C SER A 357 -6.59 8.00 6.85
N GLY A 358 -5.84 6.92 6.59
CA GLY A 358 -6.29 5.76 5.83
C GLY A 358 -6.46 6.00 4.33
N GLN A 359 -6.19 7.20 3.81
CA GLN A 359 -6.46 7.56 2.41
C GLN A 359 -5.30 7.34 1.46
N TYR A 360 -4.08 7.28 1.97
CA TYR A 360 -2.85 7.15 1.19
C TYR A 360 -1.93 6.18 1.92
N GLY A 361 -0.88 5.72 1.25
CA GLY A 361 0.27 5.15 1.95
C GLY A 361 1.04 6.18 2.77
N GLU A 362 1.68 5.81 3.89
CA GLU A 362 2.49 6.77 4.67
C GLU A 362 3.65 7.32 3.84
N PHE A 363 4.52 6.45 3.35
CA PHE A 363 5.62 6.82 2.47
C PHE A 363 5.18 7.61 1.21
N THR A 364 4.13 7.16 0.51
CA THR A 364 3.64 7.82 -0.72
C THR A 364 3.00 9.17 -0.40
N TYR A 365 2.29 9.30 0.71
CA TYR A 365 1.73 10.57 1.19
C TYR A 365 2.82 11.64 1.31
N HIS A 366 3.93 11.31 1.99
CA HIS A 366 5.04 12.24 2.15
C HIS A 366 5.81 12.48 0.86
N PHE A 367 5.92 11.47 -0.02
CA PHE A 367 6.49 11.66 -1.37
C PHE A 367 5.67 12.66 -2.18
N PHE A 368 4.34 12.49 -2.23
CA PHE A 368 3.43 13.40 -2.93
C PHE A 368 3.53 14.81 -2.36
N ALA A 369 3.54 14.93 -1.03
CA ALA A 369 3.71 16.22 -0.37
C ALA A 369 4.98 16.93 -0.86
N ALA A 370 6.11 16.21 -0.84
CA ALA A 370 7.40 16.76 -1.23
C ALA A 370 7.43 17.24 -2.70
N VAL A 371 6.95 16.44 -3.64
CA VAL A 371 7.07 16.75 -5.08
C VAL A 371 6.04 17.75 -5.61
N THR A 372 4.95 17.94 -4.87
CA THR A 372 3.91 18.94 -5.18
C THR A 372 4.12 20.25 -4.43
N GLY A 373 4.79 20.24 -3.27
CA GLY A 373 4.85 21.40 -2.40
C GLY A 373 3.54 21.67 -1.64
N GLU A 374 2.64 20.67 -1.57
CA GLU A 374 1.35 20.78 -0.89
C GLU A 374 1.03 19.50 -0.11
N ASP A 375 0.46 19.64 1.09
CA ASP A 375 -0.05 18.54 1.89
C ASP A 375 -1.24 17.85 1.16
N PRO A 376 -1.18 16.53 0.87
CA PRO A 376 -2.19 15.78 0.10
C PRO A 376 -3.62 15.71 0.66
N LEU A 377 -3.84 16.17 1.89
CA LEU A 377 -5.17 16.18 2.53
C LEU A 377 -5.74 17.59 2.69
N THR A 378 -4.88 18.54 3.04
CA THR A 378 -5.31 19.89 3.43
C THR A 378 -5.06 20.94 2.33
N GLY A 379 -4.20 20.63 1.35
CA GLY A 379 -3.72 21.59 0.35
C GLY A 379 -2.82 22.67 0.94
N SER A 380 -2.38 22.51 2.19
CA SER A 380 -1.47 23.45 2.84
C SER A 380 -0.10 23.40 2.18
N THR A 381 0.51 24.55 1.91
CA THR A 381 1.86 24.59 1.35
C THR A 381 2.88 23.94 2.28
N ILE A 382 3.73 23.09 1.73
CA ILE A 382 4.90 22.49 2.39
C ILE A 382 6.16 22.91 1.63
N ASN A 383 7.32 22.89 2.29
CA ASN A 383 8.60 23.14 1.62
C ASN A 383 9.55 21.95 1.77
N ALA A 384 9.80 21.25 0.66
CA ALA A 384 10.79 20.18 0.54
C ALA A 384 12.06 20.61 -0.21
N ASP A 385 12.09 21.80 -0.83
CA ASP A 385 13.25 22.36 -1.52
C ASP A 385 14.26 22.88 -0.48
N ILE A 386 15.24 22.03 -0.14
CA ILE A 386 16.20 22.30 0.93
C ILE A 386 17.25 23.31 0.45
N ASN A 387 17.59 23.30 -0.83
CA ASN A 387 18.65 24.14 -1.39
C ASN A 387 18.13 25.49 -1.93
N ASN A 388 16.81 25.68 -2.01
CA ASN A 388 16.11 26.85 -2.55
C ASN A 388 16.41 27.14 -4.03
N ASP A 389 16.61 26.10 -4.84
CA ASP A 389 16.83 26.22 -6.29
C ASP A 389 15.53 26.30 -7.11
N GLY A 390 14.38 26.17 -6.44
CA GLY A 390 13.05 26.24 -7.03
C GLY A 390 12.53 24.92 -7.56
N GLN A 391 13.24 23.81 -7.35
CA GLN A 391 12.83 22.45 -7.70
C GLN A 391 13.07 21.51 -6.51
N VAL A 392 12.40 20.35 -6.53
CA VAL A 392 12.59 19.30 -5.51
C VAL A 392 13.22 18.09 -6.19
N SER A 393 14.48 17.83 -5.86
CA SER A 393 15.21 16.64 -6.29
C SER A 393 14.70 15.38 -5.58
N MET A 394 15.00 14.19 -6.11
CA MET A 394 14.64 12.94 -5.42
C MET A 394 15.39 12.75 -4.10
N TYR A 395 16.60 13.31 -3.98
CA TYR A 395 17.29 13.44 -2.69
C TYR A 395 16.45 14.24 -1.68
N GLU A 396 15.96 15.41 -2.07
CA GLU A 396 15.14 16.28 -1.21
C GLU A 396 13.80 15.64 -0.85
N ALA A 397 13.15 14.99 -1.82
CA ALA A 397 11.94 14.22 -1.57
C ALA A 397 12.19 13.14 -0.51
N GLN A 398 13.28 12.37 -0.61
CA GLN A 398 13.64 11.38 0.41
C GLN A 398 13.92 12.01 1.77
N LYS A 399 14.63 13.14 1.81
CA LYS A 399 14.91 13.86 3.06
C LYS A 399 13.62 14.33 3.73
N TYR A 400 12.64 14.79 2.94
CA TYR A 400 11.33 15.16 3.45
C TYR A 400 10.57 13.96 4.01
N ILE A 401 10.54 12.83 3.29
CA ILE A 401 9.89 11.59 3.74
C ILE A 401 10.48 11.16 5.09
N LEU A 402 11.81 11.02 5.20
CA LEU A 402 12.47 10.58 6.43
C LEU A 402 12.24 11.52 7.63
N ALA A 403 11.94 12.80 7.38
CA ALA A 403 11.69 13.77 8.43
C ALA A 403 10.23 13.78 8.92
N ASN A 404 9.29 13.28 8.10
CA ASN A 404 7.86 13.39 8.35
C ASN A 404 7.16 12.03 8.52
N ASP A 405 7.79 10.93 8.15
CA ASP A 405 7.28 9.58 8.38
C ASP A 405 7.03 9.36 9.88
N ALA A 406 5.77 9.09 10.22
CA ALA A 406 5.31 8.92 11.59
C ALA A 406 4.98 7.45 11.92
N ARG A 407 5.22 6.52 10.99
CA ARG A 407 4.93 5.09 11.16
C ARG A 407 6.20 4.34 11.56
N PRO A 408 6.06 3.16 12.19
CA PRO A 408 7.21 2.33 12.54
C PRO A 408 7.73 1.58 11.30
N GLU A 409 8.15 2.35 10.29
CA GLU A 409 8.83 1.91 9.08
C GLU A 409 10.16 2.66 8.92
N GLN A 410 10.93 2.29 7.90
CA GLN A 410 12.29 2.77 7.64
C GLN A 410 12.45 2.92 6.14
N PRO A 411 11.95 4.02 5.57
CA PRO A 411 12.11 4.27 4.14
C PRO A 411 13.57 4.16 3.71
N GLN A 412 13.81 3.45 2.61
CA GLN A 412 15.13 3.26 2.03
C GLN A 412 15.25 4.02 0.72
N TYR A 413 16.49 4.31 0.36
CA TYR A 413 16.86 5.07 -0.82
C TYR A 413 18.14 4.48 -1.42
N GLU A 414 18.21 4.45 -2.74
CA GLU A 414 19.39 4.02 -3.50
C GLU A 414 19.50 4.88 -4.77
N ASP A 415 20.70 5.41 -5.04
CA ASP A 415 20.96 6.22 -6.24
C ASP A 415 22.41 6.16 -6.76
N ASP A 416 23.21 5.20 -6.28
CA ASP A 416 24.63 5.07 -6.62
C ASP A 416 25.01 3.71 -7.22
N ASN A 417 24.00 2.86 -7.48
CA ASN A 417 24.11 1.54 -8.11
C ASN A 417 24.92 0.52 -7.29
N ASP A 418 24.99 0.69 -5.96
CA ASP A 418 25.60 -0.31 -5.07
C ASP A 418 24.59 -1.38 -4.61
N GLY A 419 23.28 -1.11 -4.79
CA GLY A 419 22.19 -2.01 -4.39
C GLY A 419 21.99 -2.10 -2.88
N ILE A 420 22.46 -1.13 -2.10
CA ILE A 420 22.32 -1.06 -0.65
C ILE A 420 21.36 0.08 -0.29
N GLY A 421 20.20 -0.28 0.25
CA GLY A 421 19.25 0.71 0.77
C GLY A 421 19.85 1.53 1.92
N THR A 422 19.61 2.84 1.90
CA THR A 422 20.03 3.74 2.99
C THR A 422 18.92 4.70 3.43
N SER A 423 18.88 5.00 4.73
CA SER A 423 18.10 6.13 5.29
C SER A 423 18.96 7.39 5.49
N SER A 424 20.17 7.41 4.94
CA SER A 424 21.12 8.53 4.97
C SER A 424 21.61 8.85 3.55
N PRO A 425 20.72 9.32 2.65
CA PRO A 425 21.09 9.58 1.27
C PRO A 425 22.14 10.70 1.15
N SER A 426 22.93 10.66 0.09
CA SER A 426 23.99 11.64 -0.17
C SER A 426 23.47 12.83 -0.98
N ALA A 427 23.81 14.05 -0.55
CA ALA A 427 23.50 15.28 -1.30
C ALA A 427 24.30 15.41 -2.62
N THR A 428 25.22 14.48 -2.89
CA THR A 428 25.99 14.42 -4.15
C THR A 428 25.67 13.17 -4.98
N GLY A 429 24.68 12.36 -4.56
CA GLY A 429 24.23 11.19 -5.31
C GLY A 429 23.53 11.58 -6.62
N PHE A 430 23.24 10.59 -7.47
CA PHE A 430 22.55 10.83 -8.74
C PHE A 430 21.19 11.51 -8.53
N GLY A 431 20.47 11.15 -7.48
CA GLY A 431 19.15 11.69 -7.20
C GLY A 431 19.13 13.12 -6.67
N ALA A 432 20.28 13.69 -6.27
CA ALA A 432 20.40 15.12 -5.97
C ALA A 432 20.26 16.01 -7.21
N ASN A 433 20.37 15.44 -8.42
CA ASN A 433 20.15 16.12 -9.69
C ASN A 433 19.05 15.44 -10.54
N THR A 434 18.23 14.61 -9.91
CA THR A 434 17.13 13.90 -10.56
C THR A 434 15.80 14.49 -10.12
N PHE A 435 14.95 14.81 -11.08
CA PHE A 435 13.66 15.48 -10.90
C PHE A 435 12.59 14.75 -11.72
N LEU A 436 11.33 14.86 -11.30
CA LEU A 436 10.18 14.31 -12.04
C LEU A 436 10.03 14.92 -13.44
#